data_AF-A0A0Q9BXS7-F1
#
_entry.id   AF-A0A0Q9BXS7-F1
#
_cell.length_a   1.000
_cell.length_b   1.000
_cell.length_c   1.000
_cell.angle_alpha   90.00
_cell.angle_beta   90.00
_cell.angle_gamma   90.00
#
_symmetry.space_group_name_H-M   'P 1'
#
loop_
_entity.id
_entity.type
_entity.pdbx_description
1 polymer ?
#
loop_
_entity_poly.entity_id
_entity_poly.type
_entity_poly.pdbx_seq_one_letter_code
_entity_poly.pdbx_strand_id
1 'polypeptide(L)'
;MTHSTRSSHPRRRTTPRHPVSPRGLRTLRATWERQAAEAGGPGGFHHLHGPHTHGWLLADAVPELLEPIVHADDDPLEPTFFAHLDAPVAEALLARFAPAHLVHRSNGSPTLGNQLRATVAHPGEITLHGFVLGPGRCDERLVSEGALVRFEADLLVTEHHAPGCECELLWAYAVDELGLDDAEHAPHRIHRIHRAEAPDETWWRLLWA
;
A
#
# COMPACT_ATOMS: atom_id res chain seq x y z
N MET A 1 -19.22 38.08 35.49
CA MET A 1 -18.31 38.48 34.39
C MET A 1 -17.07 37.62 34.51
N THR A 2 -16.64 36.73 33.64
CA THR A 2 -17.08 36.17 32.34
C THR A 2 -16.22 34.90 32.18
N HIS A 3 -16.83 33.73 32.01
CA HIS A 3 -16.12 32.50 31.66
C HIS A 3 -15.58 32.63 30.24
N SER A 4 -14.27 32.38 30.05
CA SER A 4 -13.66 32.30 28.73
C SER A 4 -13.45 30.83 28.36
N THR A 5 -14.38 30.30 27.59
CA THR A 5 -14.28 29.00 26.91
C THR A 5 -13.37 29.15 25.69
N ARG A 6 -12.13 28.64 25.78
CA ARG A 6 -11.32 28.39 24.59
C ARG A 6 -11.71 27.05 23.99
N SER A 7 -12.53 27.12 22.93
CA SER A 7 -12.81 25.99 22.05
C SER A 7 -11.54 25.63 21.28
N SER A 8 -10.94 24.49 21.60
CA SER A 8 -9.81 23.92 20.88
C SER A 8 -10.33 23.01 19.78
N HIS A 9 -10.55 23.57 18.58
CA HIS A 9 -10.70 22.74 17.39
C HIS A 9 -9.35 22.13 17.00
N PRO A 10 -9.29 20.81 16.71
CA PRO A 10 -8.09 20.21 16.14
C PRO A 10 -7.86 20.80 14.74
N ARG A 11 -6.71 21.43 14.54
CA ARG A 11 -6.25 21.83 13.21
C ARG A 11 -6.06 20.56 12.38
N ARG A 12 -6.80 20.45 11.28
CA ARG A 12 -6.55 19.48 10.20
C ARG A 12 -5.07 19.59 9.82
N ARG A 13 -4.24 18.58 10.15
CA ARG A 13 -2.86 18.49 9.64
C ARG A 13 -2.97 18.38 8.12
N THR A 14 -2.43 19.36 7.42
CA THR A 14 -2.21 19.26 5.97
C THR A 14 -1.19 18.16 5.73
N THR A 15 -1.60 17.11 5.02
CA THR A 15 -0.70 16.08 4.49
C THR A 15 0.42 16.74 3.69
N PRO A 16 1.69 16.31 3.83
CA PRO A 16 2.76 16.79 2.97
C PRO A 16 2.39 16.49 1.53
N ARG A 17 2.38 17.52 0.66
CA ARG A 17 2.31 17.29 -0.78
C ARG A 17 3.60 16.57 -1.18
N HIS A 18 3.47 15.37 -1.76
CA HIS A 18 4.61 14.65 -2.30
C HIS A 18 5.39 15.55 -3.29
N PRO A 19 6.73 15.50 -3.28
CA PRO A 19 7.53 16.29 -4.19
C PRO A 19 7.25 15.86 -5.64
N VAL A 20 6.98 16.84 -6.50
CA VAL A 20 6.91 16.64 -7.95
C VAL A 20 8.32 16.31 -8.43
N SER A 21 8.47 15.19 -9.16
CA SER A 21 9.76 14.75 -9.71
C SER A 21 10.47 15.86 -10.50
N PRO A 22 11.79 16.06 -10.31
CA PRO A 22 12.56 17.06 -11.06
C PRO A 22 12.51 16.80 -12.58
N ARG A 23 12.49 17.89 -13.36
CA ARG A 23 12.57 17.83 -14.84
C ARG A 23 13.87 17.13 -15.28
N GLY A 24 13.74 16.01 -15.99
CA GLY A 24 14.86 15.23 -16.55
C GLY A 24 14.88 13.76 -16.15
N LEU A 25 14.14 13.37 -15.10
CA LEU A 25 13.90 11.96 -14.77
C LEU A 25 12.77 11.41 -15.66
N ARG A 26 12.91 10.17 -16.14
CA ARG A 26 11.84 9.48 -16.88
C ARG A 26 10.66 9.27 -15.92
N THR A 27 9.45 9.61 -16.37
CA THR A 27 8.25 9.42 -15.55
C THR A 27 7.91 7.94 -15.44
N LEU A 28 7.16 7.57 -14.39
CA LEU A 28 6.67 6.20 -14.23
C LEU A 28 5.90 5.73 -15.48
N ARG A 29 5.02 6.61 -16.00
CA ARG A 29 4.31 6.39 -17.27
C ARG A 29 5.25 6.08 -18.41
N ALA A 30 6.24 6.94 -18.67
CA ALA A 30 7.14 6.77 -19.82
C ALA A 30 7.96 5.47 -19.73
N THR A 31 8.33 5.06 -18.52
CA THR A 31 9.00 3.77 -18.29
C THR A 31 8.06 2.60 -18.55
N TRP A 32 6.86 2.62 -17.98
CA TRP A 32 5.89 1.54 -18.15
C TRP A 32 5.32 1.42 -19.57
N GLU A 33 5.14 2.53 -20.29
CA GLU A 33 4.73 2.52 -21.71
C GLU A 33 5.79 1.85 -22.59
N ARG A 34 7.07 2.13 -22.34
CA ARG A 34 8.18 1.47 -23.02
C ARG A 34 8.19 -0.04 -22.73
N GLN A 35 8.10 -0.42 -21.46
CA GLN A 35 8.10 -1.82 -21.04
C GLN A 35 6.89 -2.58 -21.61
N ALA A 36 5.70 -1.98 -21.63
CA ALA A 36 4.52 -2.56 -22.27
C ALA A 36 4.71 -2.75 -23.78
N ALA A 37 5.33 -1.77 -24.46
CA ALA A 37 5.60 -1.86 -25.89
C ALA A 37 6.62 -2.96 -26.23
N GLU A 38 7.68 -3.11 -25.42
CA GLU A 38 8.67 -4.19 -25.53
C GLU A 38 8.01 -5.55 -25.29
N ALA A 39 7.18 -5.66 -24.26
CA ALA A 39 6.45 -6.89 -23.93
C ALA A 39 5.37 -7.26 -24.96
N GLY A 40 4.75 -6.29 -25.62
CA GLY A 40 3.82 -6.51 -26.73
C GLY A 40 4.49 -6.79 -28.08
N GLY A 41 5.82 -6.70 -28.16
CA GLY A 41 6.59 -6.89 -29.38
C GLY A 41 6.87 -8.37 -29.71
N PRO A 42 7.45 -8.67 -30.89
CA PRO A 42 7.73 -10.03 -31.36
C PRO A 42 8.66 -10.88 -30.46
N GLY A 43 9.37 -10.24 -29.52
CA GLY A 43 10.27 -10.88 -28.56
C GLY A 43 9.86 -10.66 -27.10
N GLY A 44 8.62 -10.22 -26.86
CA GLY A 44 8.10 -9.94 -25.53
C GLY A 44 8.04 -11.18 -24.64
N PHE A 45 8.34 -11.00 -23.35
CA PHE A 45 8.17 -12.06 -22.36
C PHE A 45 6.69 -12.22 -22.02
N HIS A 46 6.15 -13.40 -22.28
CA HIS A 46 4.80 -13.78 -21.91
C HIS A 46 4.84 -15.02 -21.03
N HIS A 47 4.13 -15.01 -19.90
CA HIS A 47 3.92 -16.22 -19.12
C HIS A 47 3.22 -17.28 -19.98
N LEU A 48 3.65 -18.55 -19.82
CA LEU A 48 3.10 -19.70 -20.56
C LEU A 48 1.59 -19.89 -20.37
N HIS A 49 1.03 -19.36 -19.29
CA HIS A 49 -0.36 -19.54 -18.91
C HIS A 49 -0.98 -18.20 -18.50
N GLY A 50 -2.09 -17.83 -19.14
CA GLY A 50 -2.85 -16.60 -18.87
C GLY A 50 -3.11 -15.76 -20.12
N PRO A 51 -4.01 -14.77 -20.06
CA PRO A 51 -4.17 -13.82 -21.15
C PRO A 51 -2.87 -13.02 -21.33
N HIS A 52 -2.38 -12.94 -22.56
CA HIS A 52 -1.21 -12.14 -22.96
C HIS A 52 -1.57 -10.64 -23.05
N THR A 53 -2.19 -10.11 -21.99
CA THR A 53 -2.63 -8.72 -21.91
C THR A 53 -1.68 -7.91 -21.06
N HIS A 54 -1.39 -6.70 -21.51
CA HIS A 54 -0.48 -5.75 -20.87
C HIS A 54 -1.12 -4.36 -20.86
N GLY A 55 -0.74 -3.53 -19.90
CA GLY A 55 -1.06 -2.11 -19.86
C GLY A 55 -2.31 -1.72 -19.08
N TRP A 56 -2.94 -2.60 -18.29
CA TRP A 56 -4.06 -2.16 -17.44
C TRP A 56 -3.59 -1.17 -16.37
N LEU A 57 -2.35 -1.29 -15.86
CA LEU A 57 -1.74 -0.28 -14.97
C LEU A 57 -1.37 1.03 -15.69
N LEU A 58 -1.48 1.11 -17.02
CA LEU A 58 -1.32 2.37 -17.77
C LEU A 58 -2.63 3.17 -17.88
N ALA A 59 -3.77 2.54 -17.58
CA ALA A 59 -5.08 3.15 -17.67
C ALA A 59 -5.30 4.25 -16.62
N ASP A 60 -6.24 5.15 -16.89
CA ASP A 60 -6.84 6.11 -15.96
C ASP A 60 -5.89 6.87 -15.01
N ALA A 61 -4.70 7.21 -15.51
CA ALA A 61 -3.67 7.93 -14.77
C ALA A 61 -3.10 7.19 -13.53
N VAL A 62 -3.21 5.86 -13.50
CA VAL A 62 -2.59 5.02 -12.45
C VAL A 62 -1.07 5.27 -12.31
N PRO A 63 -0.28 5.43 -13.39
CA PRO A 63 1.15 5.73 -13.24
C PRO A 63 1.39 7.05 -12.49
N GLU A 64 0.62 8.09 -12.77
CA GLU A 64 0.75 9.39 -12.08
C GLU A 64 0.38 9.32 -10.60
N LEU A 65 -0.57 8.44 -10.24
CA LEU A 65 -0.94 8.21 -8.85
C LEU A 65 0.15 7.48 -8.07
N LEU A 66 0.85 6.55 -8.73
CA LEU A 66 1.87 5.71 -8.10
C LEU A 66 3.27 6.33 -8.15
N GLU A 67 3.55 7.22 -9.09
CA GLU A 67 4.85 7.89 -9.28
C GLU A 67 5.44 8.51 -7.99
N PRO A 68 4.65 9.09 -7.07
CA PRO A 68 5.20 9.62 -5.82
C PRO A 68 5.67 8.55 -4.82
N ILE A 69 5.24 7.29 -4.98
CA ILE A 69 5.44 6.20 -4.00
C ILE A 69 6.12 4.96 -4.59
N VAL A 70 6.31 4.93 -5.92
CA VAL A 70 6.88 3.83 -6.70
C VAL A 70 7.95 4.39 -7.63
N HIS A 71 9.14 3.78 -7.63
CA HIS A 71 10.23 4.12 -8.55
C HIS A 71 10.51 2.96 -9.48
N ALA A 72 9.95 2.97 -10.69
CA ALA A 72 10.10 1.84 -11.62
C ALA A 72 11.57 1.46 -11.84
N ASP A 73 11.83 0.17 -11.74
CA ASP A 73 13.05 -0.44 -12.24
C ASP A 73 13.07 -0.38 -13.77
N ASP A 74 14.27 -0.29 -14.34
CA ASP A 74 14.43 -0.38 -15.80
C ASP A 74 14.23 -1.82 -16.28
N ASP A 75 14.50 -2.83 -15.43
CA ASP A 75 14.17 -4.23 -15.68
C ASP A 75 12.66 -4.46 -15.53
N PRO A 76 11.92 -4.78 -16.62
CA PRO A 76 10.48 -5.02 -16.56
C PRO A 76 10.08 -6.23 -15.72
N LEU A 77 11.03 -7.13 -15.40
CA LEU A 77 10.76 -8.35 -14.65
C LEU A 77 10.82 -8.14 -13.14
N GLU A 78 11.51 -7.09 -12.68
CA GLU A 78 11.73 -6.80 -11.27
C GLU A 78 10.51 -6.09 -10.64
N PRO A 79 10.07 -6.53 -9.45
CA PRO A 79 9.03 -5.83 -8.71
C PRO A 79 9.56 -4.49 -8.19
N THR A 80 8.73 -3.46 -8.30
CA THR A 80 9.02 -2.17 -7.68
C THR A 80 8.25 -2.03 -6.37
N PHE A 81 8.94 -1.73 -5.28
CA PHE A 81 8.35 -1.65 -3.95
C PHE A 81 7.82 -0.25 -3.61
N PHE A 82 6.74 -0.20 -2.83
CA PHE A 82 6.24 0.99 -2.16
C PHE A 82 6.15 0.74 -0.66
N ALA A 83 6.58 1.70 0.14
CA ALA A 83 6.54 1.60 1.61
C ALA A 83 5.36 2.36 2.24
N HIS A 84 4.68 3.21 1.47
CA HIS A 84 3.67 4.12 1.99
C HIS A 84 2.62 4.47 0.93
N LEU A 85 1.52 3.72 0.92
CA LEU A 85 0.30 4.07 0.19
C LEU A 85 -0.73 4.57 1.21
N ASP A 86 -1.13 5.84 1.08
CA ASP A 86 -1.97 6.55 2.03
C ASP A 86 -3.43 6.69 1.55
N ALA A 87 -4.27 7.36 2.34
CA ALA A 87 -5.71 7.47 2.07
C ALA A 87 -6.05 8.15 0.73
N PRO A 88 -5.44 9.30 0.36
CA PRO A 88 -5.65 9.89 -0.97
C PRO A 88 -5.31 8.97 -2.14
N VAL A 89 -4.18 8.26 -2.07
CA VAL A 89 -3.82 7.30 -3.14
C VAL A 89 -4.78 6.11 -3.13
N ALA A 90 -5.16 5.61 -1.95
CA ALA A 90 -6.09 4.49 -1.82
C ALA A 90 -7.48 4.79 -2.40
N GLU A 91 -8.03 5.97 -2.10
CA GLU A 91 -9.30 6.44 -2.64
C GLU A 91 -9.24 6.54 -4.18
N ALA A 92 -8.15 7.11 -4.70
CA ALA A 92 -7.95 7.25 -6.13
C ALA A 92 -7.84 5.90 -6.86
N LEU A 93 -7.19 4.90 -6.25
CA LEU A 93 -7.09 3.55 -6.80
C LEU A 93 -8.43 2.81 -6.77
N LEU A 94 -9.17 2.89 -5.66
CA LEU A 94 -10.51 2.31 -5.55
C LEU A 94 -11.47 2.83 -6.62
N ALA A 95 -11.35 4.10 -7.00
CA ALA A 95 -12.17 4.71 -8.04
C ALA A 95 -11.81 4.25 -9.47
N ARG A 96 -10.63 3.65 -9.68
CA ARG A 96 -10.09 3.31 -11.01
C ARG A 96 -9.99 1.82 -11.27
N PHE A 97 -9.70 1.04 -10.22
CA PHE A 97 -9.46 -0.38 -10.39
C PHE A 97 -10.77 -1.12 -10.62
N ALA A 98 -10.79 -1.94 -11.67
CA ALA A 98 -11.88 -2.88 -11.87
C ALA A 98 -11.95 -3.86 -10.67
N PRO A 99 -13.15 -4.36 -10.31
CA PRO A 99 -13.32 -5.28 -9.18
C PRO A 99 -12.39 -6.50 -9.21
N ALA A 100 -12.07 -7.01 -10.40
CA ALA A 100 -11.16 -8.15 -10.57
C ALA A 100 -9.72 -7.88 -10.06
N HIS A 101 -9.25 -6.64 -10.07
CA HIS A 101 -7.94 -6.27 -9.52
C HIS A 101 -7.98 -6.07 -8.00
N LEU A 102 -9.16 -5.78 -7.44
CA LEU A 102 -9.34 -5.50 -6.01
C LEU A 102 -9.47 -6.77 -5.15
N VAL A 103 -9.80 -7.91 -5.75
CA VAL A 103 -9.97 -9.18 -5.01
C VAL A 103 -8.66 -9.92 -4.76
N HIS A 104 -7.54 -9.44 -5.30
CA HIS A 104 -6.23 -10.07 -5.12
C HIS A 104 -5.77 -9.98 -3.64
N ARG A 105 -5.04 -11.02 -3.19
CA ARG A 105 -4.50 -11.17 -1.83
C ARG A 105 -3.03 -11.55 -1.90
N SER A 106 -2.25 -11.20 -0.88
CA SER A 106 -0.88 -11.66 -0.70
C SER A 106 -0.83 -12.62 0.46
N ASN A 107 -0.55 -13.91 0.22
CA ASN A 107 -0.33 -14.91 1.29
C ASN A 107 -1.39 -14.87 2.41
N GLY A 108 -2.67 -14.93 2.05
CA GLY A 108 -3.78 -14.90 3.01
C GLY A 108 -4.08 -13.53 3.64
N SER A 109 -3.44 -12.44 3.18
CA SER A 109 -3.77 -11.07 3.59
C SER A 109 -5.21 -10.68 3.23
N PRO A 110 -5.76 -9.60 3.85
CA PRO A 110 -7.01 -9.03 3.38
C PRO A 110 -6.92 -8.68 1.90
N THR A 111 -8.05 -8.68 1.18
CA THR A 111 -8.06 -8.31 -0.24
C THR A 111 -7.51 -6.90 -0.44
N LEU A 112 -6.88 -6.62 -1.58
CA LEU A 112 -6.42 -5.27 -1.91
C LEU A 112 -7.54 -4.25 -1.72
N GLY A 113 -8.76 -4.57 -2.16
CA GLY A 113 -9.93 -3.72 -1.95
C GLY A 113 -10.26 -3.46 -0.49
N ASN A 114 -10.20 -4.48 0.38
CA ASN A 114 -10.42 -4.31 1.82
C ASN A 114 -9.34 -3.40 2.43
N GLN A 115 -8.06 -3.66 2.13
CA GLN A 115 -6.95 -2.85 2.63
C GLN A 115 -7.03 -1.38 2.17
N LEU A 116 -7.39 -1.12 0.91
CA LEU A 116 -7.57 0.24 0.40
C LEU A 116 -8.75 0.92 1.10
N ARG A 117 -9.88 0.23 1.32
CA ARG A 117 -11.04 0.78 2.04
C ARG A 117 -10.70 1.12 3.49
N ALA A 118 -10.00 0.24 4.20
CA ALA A 118 -9.48 0.50 5.54
C ALA A 118 -8.60 1.76 5.56
N THR A 119 -7.69 1.89 4.58
CA THR A 119 -6.83 3.06 4.41
C THR A 119 -7.61 4.35 4.21
N VAL A 120 -8.68 4.32 3.41
CA VAL A 120 -9.57 5.48 3.21
C VAL A 120 -10.36 5.82 4.48
N ALA A 121 -10.85 4.81 5.20
CA ALA A 121 -11.66 4.99 6.39
C ALA A 121 -10.85 5.52 7.59
N HIS A 122 -9.56 5.18 7.68
CA HIS A 122 -8.69 5.50 8.82
C HIS A 122 -7.44 6.30 8.40
N PRO A 123 -7.60 7.51 7.86
CA PRO A 123 -6.50 8.30 7.31
C PRO A 123 -5.48 8.68 8.41
N GLY A 124 -4.22 8.31 8.19
CA GLY A 124 -3.13 8.57 9.15
C GLY A 124 -3.03 7.56 10.29
N GLU A 125 -3.86 6.51 10.28
CA GLU A 125 -3.78 5.40 11.23
C GLU A 125 -3.32 4.11 10.58
N ILE A 126 -3.62 3.95 9.28
CA ILE A 126 -3.12 2.84 8.48
C ILE A 126 -2.59 3.34 7.14
N THR A 127 -1.47 2.78 6.70
CA THR A 127 -0.95 2.92 5.33
C THR A 127 -0.43 1.59 4.83
N LEU A 128 -0.41 1.37 3.51
CA LEU A 128 -0.04 0.07 2.94
C LEU A 128 1.41 0.05 2.46
N HIS A 129 2.00 -1.13 2.49
CA HIS A 129 3.31 -1.42 1.89
C HIS A 129 3.23 -2.68 1.02
N GLY A 130 4.07 -2.75 0.00
CA GLY A 130 4.06 -3.84 -0.96
C GLY A 130 4.83 -3.53 -2.22
N PHE A 131 4.36 -4.08 -3.34
CA PHE A 131 5.05 -3.96 -4.61
C PHE A 131 4.11 -3.90 -5.81
N VAL A 132 4.65 -3.43 -6.92
CA VAL A 132 4.00 -3.41 -8.23
C VAL A 132 4.81 -4.27 -9.18
N LEU A 133 4.12 -5.13 -9.92
CA LEU A 133 4.63 -5.69 -11.16
C LEU A 133 4.06 -4.88 -12.30
N GLY A 134 4.93 -4.19 -13.02
CA GLY A 134 4.55 -3.24 -14.05
C GLY A 134 4.09 -3.89 -15.37
N PRO A 135 3.60 -3.08 -16.31
CA PRO A 135 3.09 -3.51 -17.62
C PRO A 135 4.07 -4.27 -18.53
N GLY A 136 5.36 -4.31 -18.19
CA GLY A 136 6.34 -5.17 -18.85
C GLY A 136 6.06 -6.68 -18.66
N ARG A 137 5.14 -7.03 -17.77
CA ARG A 137 4.71 -8.42 -17.53
C ARG A 137 3.21 -8.56 -17.76
N CYS A 138 2.78 -9.71 -18.27
CA CYS A 138 1.35 -10.00 -18.47
C CYS A 138 0.60 -10.33 -17.16
N ASP A 139 1.33 -10.55 -16.06
CA ASP A 139 0.79 -10.69 -14.71
C ASP A 139 0.92 -9.39 -13.89
N GLU A 140 0.91 -8.23 -14.56
CA GLU A 140 0.95 -6.92 -13.92
C GLU A 140 -0.09 -6.79 -12.80
N ARG A 141 0.37 -6.34 -11.63
CA ARG A 141 -0.45 -6.28 -10.42
C ARG A 141 0.11 -5.28 -9.41
N LEU A 142 -0.81 -4.63 -8.69
CA LEU A 142 -0.52 -3.94 -7.43
C LEU A 142 -0.76 -4.94 -6.30
N VAL A 143 0.26 -5.20 -5.50
CA VAL A 143 0.18 -6.12 -4.36
C VAL A 143 0.46 -5.34 -3.09
N SER A 144 -0.50 -5.39 -2.16
CA SER A 144 -0.27 -4.98 -0.79
C SER A 144 0.11 -6.21 0.03
N GLU A 145 1.39 -6.31 0.39
CA GLU A 145 1.92 -7.42 1.20
C GLU A 145 1.62 -7.21 2.70
N GLY A 146 1.31 -5.97 3.10
CA GLY A 146 0.78 -5.70 4.41
C GLY A 146 0.53 -4.22 4.69
N ALA A 147 0.40 -3.91 5.98
CA ALA A 147 0.02 -2.60 6.46
C ALA A 147 0.98 -2.07 7.53
N LEU A 148 1.09 -0.76 7.62
CA LEU A 148 1.65 -0.03 8.75
C LEU A 148 0.48 0.53 9.54
N VAL A 149 0.39 0.16 10.82
CA VAL A 149 -0.72 0.50 11.71
C VAL A 149 -0.20 1.33 12.88
N ARG A 150 -0.81 2.49 13.11
CA ARG A 150 -0.60 3.30 14.30
C ARG A 150 -1.39 2.70 15.45
N PHE A 151 -0.69 2.29 16.50
CA PHE A 151 -1.31 1.70 17.69
C PHE A 151 -0.46 2.03 18.92
N GLU A 152 -0.97 2.95 19.74
CA GLU A 152 -0.30 3.48 20.94
C GLU A 152 -0.41 2.53 22.12
N ALA A 153 0.30 1.39 22.02
CA ALA A 153 0.47 0.44 23.11
C ALA A 153 1.89 -0.13 23.09
N ASP A 154 2.46 -0.32 24.27
CA ASP A 154 3.74 -1.01 24.43
C ASP A 154 3.46 -2.52 24.56
N LEU A 155 3.28 -3.17 23.40
CA LEU A 155 3.01 -4.60 23.32
C LEU A 155 4.30 -5.41 23.29
N LEU A 156 4.30 -6.54 24.00
CA LEU A 156 5.31 -7.59 23.84
C LEU A 156 4.98 -8.44 22.60
N VAL A 157 5.49 -8.04 21.44
CA VAL A 157 5.39 -8.84 20.21
C VAL A 157 6.73 -9.48 19.88
N THR A 158 6.75 -10.81 19.85
CA THR A 158 7.94 -11.58 19.48
C THR A 158 7.88 -11.98 18.01
N GLU A 159 9.03 -12.08 17.34
CA GLU A 159 9.12 -12.43 15.92
C GLU A 159 8.43 -13.76 15.56
N HIS A 160 8.45 -14.72 16.49
CA HIS A 160 7.92 -16.07 16.30
C HIS A 160 6.60 -16.32 17.05
N HIS A 161 5.93 -15.28 17.54
CA HIS A 161 4.66 -15.38 18.30
C HIS A 161 4.71 -16.41 19.45
N ALA A 162 5.79 -16.38 20.23
CA ALA A 162 6.00 -17.29 21.36
C ALA A 162 4.95 -17.10 22.47
N PRO A 163 4.79 -18.05 23.41
CA PRO A 163 3.88 -17.88 24.54
C PRO A 163 4.12 -16.56 25.29
N GLY A 164 3.03 -15.81 25.53
CA GLY A 164 3.10 -14.46 26.10
C GLY A 164 3.20 -13.33 25.07
N CYS A 165 3.23 -13.63 23.77
CA CYS A 165 3.12 -12.64 22.71
C CYS A 165 1.74 -11.97 22.72
N GLU A 166 1.72 -10.65 22.58
CA GLU A 166 0.51 -9.82 22.56
C GLU A 166 0.07 -9.44 21.14
N CYS A 167 0.51 -10.20 20.12
CA CYS A 167 0.19 -9.96 18.71
C CYS A 167 -1.32 -9.99 18.42
N GLU A 168 -2.08 -10.84 19.13
CA GLU A 168 -3.53 -10.94 19.00
C GLU A 168 -4.25 -9.63 19.36
N LEU A 169 -3.72 -8.84 20.30
CA LEU A 169 -4.34 -7.55 20.66
C LEU A 169 -4.23 -6.55 19.51
N LEU A 170 -3.06 -6.48 18.87
CA LEU A 170 -2.86 -5.63 17.70
C LEU A 170 -3.68 -6.13 16.51
N TRP A 171 -3.77 -7.44 16.32
CA TRP A 171 -4.54 -8.01 15.23
C TRP A 171 -6.05 -7.79 15.41
N ALA A 172 -6.58 -8.01 16.61
CA ALA A 172 -7.96 -7.68 16.95
C ALA A 172 -8.26 -6.20 16.68
N TYR A 173 -7.38 -5.28 17.11
CA TYR A 173 -7.50 -3.86 16.77
C TYR A 173 -7.56 -3.62 15.25
N ALA A 174 -6.66 -4.25 14.49
CA ALA A 174 -6.62 -4.06 13.04
C ALA A 174 -7.89 -4.60 12.33
N VAL A 175 -8.48 -5.68 12.84
CA VAL A 175 -9.74 -6.24 12.32
C VAL A 175 -10.93 -5.39 12.76
N ASP A 176 -11.11 -5.23 14.07
CA ASP A 176 -12.33 -4.68 14.66
C ASP A 176 -12.43 -3.17 14.51
N GLU A 177 -11.30 -2.46 14.63
CA GLU A 177 -11.28 -0.99 14.63
C GLU A 177 -10.85 -0.41 13.27
N LEU A 178 -9.99 -1.10 12.50
CA LEU A 178 -9.52 -0.62 11.19
C LEU A 178 -10.18 -1.31 9.99
N GLY A 179 -10.95 -2.37 10.22
CA GLY A 179 -11.70 -3.06 9.17
C GLY A 179 -10.86 -3.96 8.26
N LEU A 180 -9.73 -4.49 8.73
CA LEU A 180 -8.94 -5.52 8.00
C LEU A 180 -9.56 -6.92 8.17
N ASP A 181 -10.84 -7.06 7.84
CA ASP A 181 -11.71 -8.14 8.30
C ASP A 181 -11.86 -9.35 7.37
N ASP A 182 -11.36 -9.25 6.13
CA ASP A 182 -11.49 -10.33 5.15
C ASP A 182 -10.21 -11.17 4.98
N ALA A 183 -9.22 -11.04 5.87
CA ALA A 183 -8.01 -11.88 5.85
C ALA A 183 -8.33 -13.37 6.05
N GLU A 184 -7.53 -14.25 5.46
CA GLU A 184 -7.63 -15.71 5.69
C GLU A 184 -6.98 -16.12 7.01
N HIS A 185 -5.94 -15.39 7.43
CA HIS A 185 -5.26 -15.56 8.71
C HIS A 185 -4.56 -14.27 9.16
N ALA A 186 -4.15 -14.23 10.42
CA ALA A 186 -3.37 -13.14 10.99
C ALA A 186 -2.01 -12.97 10.27
N PRO A 187 -1.39 -11.78 10.33
CA PRO A 187 -0.06 -11.55 9.73
C PRO A 187 1.00 -12.50 10.32
N HIS A 188 1.85 -13.06 9.45
CA HIS A 188 2.96 -13.92 9.88
C HIS A 188 4.02 -13.14 10.66
N ARG A 189 4.26 -11.88 10.29
CA ARG A 189 5.26 -11.02 10.93
C ARG A 189 4.65 -9.71 11.39
N ILE A 190 4.93 -9.37 12.64
CA ILE A 190 4.47 -8.15 13.29
C ILE A 190 5.67 -7.54 14.02
N HIS A 191 6.03 -6.31 13.66
CA HIS A 191 7.18 -5.62 14.26
C HIS A 191 6.87 -4.16 14.52
N ARG A 192 7.31 -3.65 15.67
CA ARG A 192 7.31 -2.22 15.92
C ARG A 192 8.29 -1.54 14.98
N ILE A 193 7.88 -0.41 14.40
CA ILE A 193 8.72 0.41 13.52
C ILE A 193 8.76 1.84 14.04
N HIS A 194 9.85 2.55 13.70
CA HIS A 194 10.00 3.97 13.99
C HIS A 194 9.82 4.76 12.69
N ARG A 195 8.98 5.81 12.74
CA ARG A 195 8.78 6.74 11.62
C ARG A 195 9.47 8.06 11.94
N ALA A 196 10.38 8.50 11.08
CA ALA A 196 11.17 9.72 11.32
C ALA A 196 10.28 10.99 11.39
N GLU A 197 9.19 10.99 10.64
CA GLU A 197 8.17 12.02 10.55
C GLU A 197 7.19 12.05 11.73
N ALA A 198 7.17 10.98 12.54
CA ALA A 198 6.27 10.79 13.67
C ALA A 198 6.99 10.06 14.83
N PRO A 199 8.03 10.66 15.41
CA PRO A 199 8.90 9.98 16.39
C PRO A 199 8.19 9.67 17.72
N ASP A 200 7.13 10.41 18.03
CA ASP A 200 6.34 10.25 19.25
C ASP A 200 5.16 9.27 19.08
N GLU A 201 4.96 8.73 17.87
CA GLU A 201 3.87 7.80 17.55
C GLU A 201 4.39 6.34 17.49
N THR A 202 3.59 5.41 17.98
CA THR A 202 3.90 3.99 17.91
C THR A 202 3.28 3.35 16.67
N TRP A 203 4.14 2.86 15.79
CA TRP A 203 3.76 2.22 14.54
C TRP A 203 4.18 0.76 14.50
N TRP A 204 3.33 -0.07 13.90
CA TRP A 204 3.54 -1.51 13.74
C TRP A 204 3.44 -1.89 12.27
N ARG A 205 4.42 -2.66 11.80
CA ARG A 205 4.39 -3.28 10.47
C ARG A 205 3.77 -4.67 10.58
N LEU A 206 2.66 -4.87 9.89
CA LEU A 206 2.01 -6.15 9.65
C LEU A 206 2.44 -6.67 8.28
N LEU A 207 2.77 -7.96 8.19
CA LEU A 207 3.22 -8.59 6.94
C LEU A 207 2.73 -10.04 6.82
N TRP A 208 2.14 -10.35 5.67
CA TRP A 208 1.71 -11.68 5.27
C TRP A 208 2.77 -12.27 4.31
N ALA A 209 3.65 -13.10 4.85
CA ALA A 209 4.82 -13.67 4.16
C ALA A 209 4.64 -15.13 3.75
#